data_AF-F8NR78-F1
#
_entry.id   AF-F8NR78-F1
#
_cell.length_a   1.000
_cell.length_b   1.000
_cell.length_c   1.000
_cell.angle_alpha   90.00
_cell.angle_beta   90.00
_cell.angle_gamma   90.00
#
_symmetry.space_group_name_H-M   'P 1'
#
loop_
_entity.id
_entity.type
_entity.pdbx_description
1 polymer ?
#
loop_
_entity_poly.entity_id
_entity_poly.type
_entity_poly.pdbx_seq_one_letter_code
_entity_poly.pdbx_strand_id
1 'polypeptide(L)' 'TLEPYGLNPPDIIFQQDNDHKHTCRKVKDWLKEQAFNTMVWPAQSSDLNPIKHLWGYLK' A
#
# COMPACT_ATOMS: atom_id res chain seq x y z
N THR A 1 -9.71 -12.96 -0.01
CA THR A 1 -9.65 -12.54 -1.42
C THR A 1 -10.42 -11.23 -1.58
N LEU A 2 -10.22 -10.50 -2.67
CA LEU A 2 -10.89 -9.21 -2.94
C LEU A 2 -12.29 -9.37 -3.55
N GLU A 3 -12.66 -10.61 -3.86
CA GLU A 3 -13.93 -11.02 -4.46
C GLU A 3 -15.19 -10.50 -3.73
N PRO A 4 -15.26 -10.46 -2.37
CA PRO A 4 -16.45 -9.95 -1.68
C PRO A 4 -16.76 -8.48 -1.96
N TYR A 5 -15.77 -7.72 -2.41
CA TYR A 5 -15.89 -6.30 -2.73
C TYR A 5 -16.13 -6.07 -4.23
N GLY A 6 -16.25 -7.14 -5.04
CA GLY A 6 -16.40 -7.03 -6.49
C GLY A 6 -15.17 -6.42 -7.19
N LEU A 7 -14.00 -6.44 -6.53
CA LEU A 7 -12.79 -5.83 -7.07
C LEU A 7 -11.95 -6.86 -7.82
N ASN A 8 -11.53 -6.50 -9.02
CA ASN A 8 -10.61 -7.27 -9.84
C ASN A 8 -9.15 -6.92 -9.45
N PRO A 9 -8.35 -7.87 -8.92
CA PRO A 9 -7.02 -7.56 -8.38
C PRO A 9 -6.07 -6.79 -9.32
N PRO A 10 -5.98 -7.08 -10.64
CA PRO A 10 -5.11 -6.34 -11.55
C PRO A 10 -5.45 -4.84 -11.67
N ASP A 11 -6.71 -4.46 -11.43
CA ASP A 11 -7.17 -3.07 -11.48
C ASP A 11 -6.89 -2.31 -10.18
N ILE A 12 -6.29 -2.97 -9.18
CA ILE A 12 -6.02 -2.41 -7.86
C ILE A 12 -4.58 -1.96 -7.76
N ILE A 13 -4.42 -0.79 -7.13
CA ILE A 13 -3.13 -0.25 -6.73
C ILE A 13 -3.06 -0.28 -5.20
N PHE A 14 -2.21 -1.15 -4.66
CA PHE A 14 -1.87 -1.21 -3.25
C PHE A 14 -0.90 -0.08 -2.89
N GLN A 15 -1.25 0.70 -1.87
CA GLN A 15 -0.48 1.85 -1.40
C GLN A 15 0.04 1.57 0.02
N GLN A 16 1.35 1.74 0.20
CA GLN A 16 2.03 1.67 1.50
C GLN A 16 3.11 2.74 1.57
N ASP A 17 3.51 3.15 2.77
CA ASP A 17 4.66 4.04 2.94
C ASP A 17 5.99 3.26 2.85
N ASN A 18 7.10 4.01 2.90
CA ASN A 18 8.44 3.45 2.81
C ASN A 18 9.07 3.10 4.18
N ASP A 19 8.27 2.83 5.23
CA ASP A 19 8.85 2.34 6.50
C ASP A 19 9.63 1.03 6.24
N HIS A 20 10.80 0.89 6.87
CA HIS A 20 11.67 -0.27 6.72
C HIS A 20 10.95 -1.61 6.94
N LYS A 21 9.93 -1.66 7.80
CA LYS A 21 9.12 -2.88 8.03
C LYS A 21 8.36 -3.28 6.76
N HIS A 22 7.82 -2.30 6.03
CA HIS A 22 7.03 -2.47 4.81
C HIS A 22 7.91 -2.64 3.56
N THR A 23 9.15 -2.15 3.60
CA THR A 23 10.08 -2.25 2.45
C THR A 23 11.14 -3.34 2.59
N CYS A 24 11.06 -4.19 3.63
CA CYS A 24 12.01 -5.28 3.81
C CYS A 24 11.89 -6.30 2.66
N ARG A 25 12.97 -7.06 2.40
CA ARG A 25 13.04 -8.00 1.27
C ARG A 25 11.86 -8.97 1.23
N LYS A 26 11.52 -9.55 2.39
CA LYS A 26 10.43 -10.52 2.51
C LYS A 26 9.08 -9.92 2.08
N VAL A 27 8.80 -8.68 2.48
CA VAL A 27 7.56 -8.00 2.09
C VAL A 27 7.56 -7.67 0.60
N LYS A 28 8.69 -7.19 0.06
CA LYS A 28 8.82 -6.92 -1.38
C LYS A 28 8.62 -8.17 -2.24
N ASP A 29 9.17 -9.30 -1.81
CA ASP A 29 9.03 -10.57 -2.54
C ASP A 29 7.57 -11.05 -2.50
N TRP A 30 6.92 -10.99 -1.33
CA TRP A 30 5.49 -11.30 -1.22
C TRP A 30 4.60 -10.40 -2.08
N LEU A 31 4.88 -9.09 -2.13
CA LEU A 31 4.11 -8.13 -2.94
C LEU A 31 4.20 -8.40 -4.44
N LYS A 32 5.35 -8.92 -4.93
CA LYS A 32 5.53 -9.29 -6.33
C LYS A 32 4.73 -10.52 -6.75
N GLU A 33 4.38 -11.38 -5.78
CA GLU A 33 3.58 -12.59 -6.02
C GLU A 33 2.08 -12.28 -6.06
N GLN A 34 1.67 -11.06 -5.71
CA GLN A 34 0.26 -10.68 -5.68
C GLN A 34 -0.24 -10.31 -7.07
N ALA A 35 -1.53 -10.55 -7.31
CA ALA A 35 -2.20 -10.21 -8.57
C ALA A 35 -2.52 -8.71 -8.72
N PHE A 36 -2.24 -7.90 -7.69
CA PHE A 36 -2.44 -6.46 -7.68
C PHE A 36 -1.12 -5.70 -7.82
N ASN A 37 -1.20 -4.44 -8.26
CA ASN A 37 -0.02 -3.61 -8.41
C ASN A 37 0.33 -2.91 -7.10
N THR A 38 1.62 -2.69 -6.82
CA THR A 38 2.06 -1.86 -5.69
C THR A 38 2.52 -0.49 -6.21
N MET A 39 2.03 0.59 -5.61
CA MET A 39 2.45 1.96 -5.93
C MET A 39 3.92 2.19 -5.52
N VAL A 40 4.69 2.81 -6.41
CA VAL A 40 6.03 3.31 -6.04
C VAL A 40 5.87 4.59 -5.23
N TRP A 41 6.23 4.52 -3.95
CA TRP A 41 6.12 5.66 -3.03
C TRP A 41 7.35 6.57 -3.11
N PRO A 42 7.21 7.91 -3.29
CA PRO A 42 8.36 8.80 -3.31
C PRO A 42 9.08 8.85 -1.96
N ALA A 43 10.40 8.93 -1.97
CA ALA A 43 11.20 9.06 -0.75
C ALA A 43 10.80 10.32 0.04
N GLN A 44 10.83 10.25 1.37
CA GLN A 44 10.53 11.37 2.29
C GLN A 44 9.12 11.97 2.22
N SER A 45 8.15 11.28 1.62
CA SER A 45 6.75 11.73 1.58
C SER A 45 5.91 11.16 2.74
N SER A 46 6.38 11.38 3.97
CA SER A 46 5.64 11.02 5.20
C SER A 46 4.23 11.60 5.20
N ASP A 47 4.10 12.81 4.66
CA ASP A 47 2.88 13.63 4.74
C ASP A 47 1.83 13.25 3.69
N LEU A 48 2.21 12.42 2.71
CA LEU A 48 1.30 11.98 1.66
C LEU A 48 0.54 10.69 2.02
N ASN A 49 0.79 10.08 3.18
CA ASN A 49 0.10 8.86 3.57
C ASN A 49 -1.37 9.18 3.91
N PRO A 50 -2.36 8.74 3.10
CA PRO A 50 -3.77 9.06 3.31
C PRO A 50 -4.28 8.60 4.67
N ILE A 51 -3.68 7.54 5.22
CA ILE A 51 -4.02 7.00 6.55
C ILE A 51 -3.64 8.01 7.64
N LYS A 52 -2.45 8.63 7.56
CA LYS A 52 -2.03 9.68 8.51
C LYS A 52 -2.96 10.89 8.46
N HIS A 53 -3.37 11.29 7.26
CA HIS A 53 -4.32 12.39 7.08
C HIS A 53 -5.68 12.05 7.70
N LEU A 54 -6.17 10.82 7.50
CA LEU A 54 -7.42 10.36 8.09
C LEU A 54 -7.36 10.33 9.62
N TRP A 55 -6.26 9.87 10.23
CA TRP A 55 -6.07 9.94 11.69
C TRP A 55 -6.15 11.36 12.24
N GLY A 56 -5.77 12.37 11.45
CA GLY A 56 -5.92 13.78 11.81
C GLY A 56 -7.37 14.22 11.93
N TYR A 57 -8.27 13.68 11.10
CA TYR A 57 -9.71 13.96 11.14
C TYR A 57 -10.49 13.15 12.17
N LEU A 58 -9.94 12.01 12.61
CA LEU A 58 -10.56 11.13 13.61
C LEU A 58 -10.25 11.55 15.06
N LYS A 59 -9.47 12.61 15.25
CA LYS A 59 -9.24 13.25 16.56
C LYS A 59 -10.34 14.25 16.87
#